data_AF-A0A811YUZ6-F1
#
_entry.id   AF-A0A811YUZ6-F1
#
_cell.length_a   1.000
_cell.length_b   1.000
_cell.length_c   1.000
_cell.angle_alpha   90.00
_cell.angle_beta   90.00
_cell.angle_gamma   90.00
#
_symmetry.space_group_name_H-M   'P 1'
#
loop_
_entity.id
_entity.type
_entity.pdbx_description
1 polymer ?
#
loop_
_entity_poly.entity_id
_entity_poly.type
_entity_poly.pdbx_seq_one_letter_code
_entity_poly.pdbx_strand_id
1 'polypeptide(L)'
;MAALRPLVKPKIVKKRTKEFIQHRYVHKFIQSDRYVKFKHNWWKPRGIDNRVHRRFKGQILMPNIGCGSNKKTKHFLVHNVKELEVLLMCNKSYCAEIAHNVSKNPKAIVERATQLAIRVTNPNARLLSKENELTLCACHICVSKTIKLQKKKTGVLGLGKKQKRFSLTTF
;
A
#
# COMPACT_ATOMS: atom_id res chain seq x y z
N MET A 1 -8.56 -6.42 16.79
CA MET A 1 -7.33 -5.97 17.48
C MET A 1 -7.46 -4.51 17.86
N ALA A 2 -7.23 -4.16 19.13
CA ALA A 2 -7.29 -2.78 19.59
C ALA A 2 -6.13 -1.99 18.98
N ALA A 3 -6.43 -1.12 18.01
CA ALA A 3 -5.44 -0.25 17.41
C ALA A 3 -5.01 0.82 18.43
N LEU A 4 -3.74 0.83 18.84
CA LEU A 4 -3.22 1.91 19.68
C LEU A 4 -3.44 3.26 18.98
N ARG A 5 -4.06 4.19 19.73
CA ARG A 5 -4.19 5.58 19.30
C ARG A 5 -2.83 6.26 19.53
N PRO A 6 -2.23 6.89 18.51
CA PRO A 6 -0.97 7.61 18.69
C PRO A 6 -1.18 8.78 19.65
N LEU A 7 -0.16 9.06 20.48
CA LEU A 7 -0.21 10.16 21.45
C LEU A 7 -0.35 11.51 20.74
N VAL A 8 0.41 11.68 19.66
CA VAL A 8 0.38 12.89 18.83
C VAL A 8 -0.11 12.50 17.44
N LYS A 9 -1.09 13.25 16.92
CA LYS A 9 -1.57 13.14 15.55
C LYS A 9 -1.07 14.34 14.74
N PRO A 10 0.20 14.34 14.29
CA PRO A 10 0.68 15.43 13.47
C PRO A 10 -0.08 15.46 12.14
N LYS A 11 -0.61 16.63 11.76
CA LYS A 11 -1.20 16.82 10.42
C LYS A 11 -0.10 16.65 9.37
N ILE A 12 -0.26 15.64 8.51
CA ILE A 12 0.70 15.38 7.44
C ILE A 12 0.50 16.43 6.36
N VAL A 13 1.32 17.48 6.37
CA VAL A 13 1.34 18.50 5.32
C VAL A 13 2.40 18.14 4.29
N LYS A 14 1.98 17.82 3.07
CA LYS A 14 2.87 17.69 1.92
C LYS A 14 3.00 19.07 1.27
N LYS A 15 4.19 19.65 1.30
CA LYS A 15 4.47 20.98 0.72
C LYS A 15 4.28 21.02 -0.79
N ARG A 16 4.48 19.87 -1.43
CA ARG A 16 4.27 19.67 -2.87
C ARG A 16 3.75 18.25 -3.07
N THR A 17 2.73 18.11 -3.91
CA THR A 17 2.15 16.82 -4.30
C THR A 17 2.63 16.39 -5.69
N LYS A 18 2.86 17.36 -6.58
CA LYS A 18 3.38 17.11 -7.93
C LYS A 18 4.83 16.63 -7.90
N GLU A 19 5.10 15.58 -8.65
CA GLU A 19 6.44 15.03 -8.83
C GLU A 19 7.39 16.01 -9.53
N PHE A 20 8.68 15.78 -9.35
CA PHE A 20 9.73 16.51 -10.06
C PHE A 20 10.10 15.74 -11.31
N ILE A 21 9.60 16.19 -12.46
CA ILE A 21 9.80 15.53 -13.75
C ILE A 21 11.06 16.10 -14.43
N GLN A 22 11.79 15.26 -15.17
CA GLN A 22 12.94 15.68 -15.97
C GLN A 22 12.56 16.78 -16.98
N HIS A 23 13.44 17.78 -17.13
CA HIS A 23 13.36 18.74 -18.22
C HIS A 23 14.63 18.64 -19.08
N ARG A 24 14.57 17.90 -20.20
CA ARG A 24 15.67 17.86 -21.18
C ARG A 24 15.19 18.37 -22.54
N TYR A 25 15.85 19.44 -23.00
CA TYR A 25 15.90 20.10 -24.33
C TYR A 25 14.99 19.50 -25.42
N VAL A 26 14.10 20.24 -26.09
CA VAL A 26 14.10 21.62 -26.63
C VAL A 26 12.78 22.32 -26.24
N HIS A 27 12.03 22.95 -27.13
CA HIS A 27 11.21 24.12 -26.79
C HIS A 27 9.76 23.79 -26.39
N LYS A 28 9.20 24.65 -25.52
CA LYS A 28 7.76 24.93 -25.29
C LYS A 28 6.95 23.76 -24.70
N PHE A 29 6.72 23.81 -23.38
CA PHE A 29 5.86 22.89 -22.62
C PHE A 29 6.28 21.42 -22.77
N ILE A 30 6.59 20.70 -21.68
CA ILE A 30 6.44 19.24 -21.68
C ILE A 30 7.27 18.49 -22.76
N GLN A 31 8.47 18.01 -22.46
CA GLN A 31 9.23 17.20 -23.43
C GLN A 31 9.69 15.83 -22.92
N SER A 32 9.38 15.50 -21.65
CA SER A 32 9.26 14.10 -21.22
C SER A 32 8.10 13.43 -21.95
N ASP A 33 6.94 14.09 -22.03
CA ASP A 33 5.73 13.45 -22.56
C ASP A 33 5.71 13.40 -24.09
N ARG A 34 6.59 14.17 -24.76
CA ARG A 34 6.74 14.15 -26.23
C ARG A 34 7.65 13.04 -26.75
N TYR A 35 8.56 12.52 -25.93
CA TYR A 35 9.52 11.51 -26.37
C TYR A 35 9.59 10.35 -25.38
N VAL A 36 9.14 9.18 -25.82
CA VAL A 36 9.14 7.91 -25.06
C VAL A 36 10.53 7.52 -24.55
N LYS A 37 11.61 8.04 -25.16
CA LYS A 37 13.01 7.78 -24.78
C LYS A 37 13.38 8.35 -23.40
N PHE A 38 12.69 9.38 -22.92
CA PHE A 38 13.04 10.04 -21.66
C PHE A 38 12.18 9.54 -20.49
N LYS A 39 12.85 9.09 -19.43
CA LYS A 39 12.20 8.67 -18.19
C LYS A 39 11.79 9.90 -17.37
N HIS A 40 10.73 9.78 -16.58
CA HIS A 40 10.20 10.85 -15.71
C HIS A 40 11.08 11.20 -14.50
N ASN A 41 12.29 10.65 -14.41
CA ASN A 41 13.20 10.85 -13.26
C ASN A 41 13.78 12.28 -13.28
N TRP A 42 13.82 12.98 -12.15
CA TRP A 42 14.42 14.32 -12.06
C TRP A 42 15.92 14.33 -12.39
N TRP A 43 16.36 15.28 -13.23
CA TRP A 43 17.78 15.60 -13.47
C TRP A 43 18.00 17.10 -13.43
N LYS A 44 19.13 17.55 -12.88
CA LYS A 44 19.49 18.96 -12.85
C LYS A 44 19.89 19.44 -14.27
N PRO A 45 19.19 20.42 -14.87
CA PRO A 45 19.57 20.98 -16.16
C PRO A 45 20.89 21.76 -16.04
N ARG A 46 21.78 21.61 -17.03
CA ARG A 46 23.16 22.16 -17.01
C ARG A 46 23.51 23.12 -18.15
N GLY A 47 22.75 23.17 -19.24
CA GLY A 47 23.17 24.01 -20.37
C GLY A 47 22.85 25.49 -20.18
N ILE A 48 23.63 26.32 -20.86
CA ILE A 48 23.77 27.76 -20.62
C ILE A 48 22.44 28.49 -20.80
N ASP A 49 21.67 28.16 -21.84
CA ASP A 49 20.40 28.82 -22.18
C ASP A 49 19.16 28.14 -21.59
N ASN A 50 19.34 27.21 -20.64
CA ASN A 50 18.21 26.47 -20.09
C ASN A 50 17.34 27.36 -19.18
N ARG A 51 16.07 27.50 -19.55
CA ARG A 51 15.11 28.35 -18.80
C ARG A 51 14.88 27.88 -17.36
N VAL A 52 14.85 26.56 -17.11
CA VAL A 52 14.71 25.98 -15.76
C VAL A 52 15.97 26.28 -14.93
N HIS A 53 17.15 26.14 -15.53
CA HIS A 53 18.43 26.40 -14.85
C HIS A 53 18.52 27.87 -14.39
N ARG A 54 18.08 28.81 -15.24
CA ARG A 54 18.01 30.25 -14.94
C ARG A 54 16.78 30.67 -14.09
N ARG A 55 15.89 29.74 -13.75
CA ARG A 55 14.70 29.95 -12.89
C ARG A 55 13.72 31.03 -13.40
N PHE A 56 13.46 31.08 -14.70
CA PHE A 56 12.43 31.99 -15.23
C PHE A 56 11.02 31.66 -14.69
N LYS A 57 10.18 32.69 -14.55
CA LYS A 57 8.77 32.56 -14.14
C LYS A 57 7.98 31.68 -15.11
N GLY A 58 7.04 30.89 -14.60
CA GLY A 58 6.17 30.01 -15.41
C GLY A 58 6.78 28.65 -15.75
N GLN A 59 8.04 28.39 -15.37
CA GLN A 59 8.71 27.12 -15.60
C GLN A 59 8.60 26.17 -14.40
N ILE A 60 8.86 24.87 -14.63
CA ILE A 60 8.93 23.83 -13.58
C ILE A 60 9.98 24.22 -12.52
N LEU A 61 9.58 24.19 -11.25
CA LEU A 61 10.48 24.42 -10.12
C LEU A 61 11.43 23.25 -9.91
N MET A 62 12.70 23.58 -9.63
CA MET A 62 13.71 22.62 -9.22
C MET A 62 13.46 22.15 -7.77
N PRO A 63 13.78 20.89 -7.42
CA PRO A 63 13.76 20.44 -6.06
C PRO A 63 14.78 21.21 -5.23
N ASN A 64 14.32 21.71 -4.09
CA ASN A 64 15.13 22.44 -3.12
C ASN A 64 14.91 21.85 -1.71
N ILE A 65 15.78 22.20 -0.76
CA ILE A 65 15.69 21.76 0.64
C ILE A 65 14.35 22.18 1.27
N GLY A 66 13.80 23.32 0.84
CA GLY A 66 12.50 23.85 1.29
C GLY A 66 11.33 22.91 1.02
N CYS A 67 11.41 22.04 0.02
CA CYS A 67 10.37 21.06 -0.32
C CYS A 67 10.35 19.84 0.61
N GLY A 68 11.34 19.67 1.50
CA GLY A 68 11.41 18.54 2.43
C GLY A 68 10.21 18.49 3.38
N SER A 69 9.66 17.28 3.55
CA SER A 69 8.58 17.00 4.52
C SER A 69 9.10 17.03 5.96
N ASN A 70 8.17 17.18 6.91
CA ASN A 70 8.52 17.18 8.34
C ASN A 70 9.19 15.86 8.75
N LYS A 71 10.36 15.94 9.39
CA LYS A 71 11.13 14.78 9.88
C LYS A 71 10.31 13.89 10.83
N LYS A 72 9.39 14.48 11.60
CA LYS A 72 8.50 13.75 12.53
C LYS A 72 7.50 12.82 11.85
N THR A 73 7.22 13.03 10.56
CA THR A 73 6.28 12.20 9.76
C THR A 73 6.96 11.07 9.00
N LYS A 74 8.27 10.85 9.22
CA LYS A 74 9.02 9.76 8.58
C LYS A 74 8.78 8.45 9.33
N HIS A 75 8.50 7.39 8.59
CA HIS A 75 8.28 6.04 9.14
C HIS A 75 9.60 5.31 9.39
N PHE A 76 9.60 4.37 10.34
CA PHE A 76 10.76 3.55 10.68
C PHE A 76 10.71 2.24 9.87
N LEU A 77 11.72 1.99 9.04
CA LEU A 77 11.76 0.82 8.17
C LEU A 77 12.38 -0.37 8.92
N VAL A 78 11.66 -1.50 8.97
CA VAL A 78 12.02 -2.70 9.72
C VAL A 78 12.37 -3.84 8.77
N HIS A 79 13.51 -4.47 9.00
CA HIS A 79 13.97 -5.67 8.29
C HIS A 79 13.78 -6.94 9.11
N ASN A 80 14.00 -6.87 10.42
CA ASN A 80 14.03 -8.04 11.31
C ASN A 80 13.10 -7.88 12.52
N VAL A 81 12.76 -9.01 13.15
CA VAL A 81 11.94 -9.01 14.38
C VAL A 81 12.64 -8.29 15.54
N LYS A 82 13.97 -8.42 15.66
CA LYS A 82 14.77 -7.77 16.71
C LYS A 82 14.72 -6.24 16.62
N GLU A 83 14.58 -5.69 15.42
CA GLU A 83 14.52 -4.23 15.22
C GLU A 83 13.21 -3.63 15.74
N LEU A 84 12.16 -4.43 15.94
CA LEU A 84 10.93 -3.99 16.61
C LEU A 84 11.14 -3.72 18.10
N GLU A 85 12.12 -4.36 18.73
CA GLU A 85 12.37 -4.20 20.17
C GLU A 85 12.90 -2.80 20.49
N VAL A 86 13.62 -2.18 19.54
CA VAL A 86 14.04 -0.76 19.62
C VAL A 86 12.83 0.18 19.74
N LEU A 87 11.67 -0.23 19.21
CA LEU A 87 10.43 0.56 19.22
C LEU A 87 9.54 0.30 20.44
N LEU A 88 9.95 -0.56 21.39
CA LEU A 88 9.15 -0.94 22.55
C LEU A 88 8.77 0.28 23.40
N MET A 89 9.73 1.18 23.67
CA MET A 89 9.48 2.40 24.44
C MET A 89 8.79 3.51 23.60
N CYS A 90 8.96 3.48 22.29
CA CYS A 90 8.57 4.58 21.39
C CYS A 90 7.33 4.26 20.53
N ASN A 91 6.53 3.27 20.95
CA ASN A 91 5.38 2.72 20.22
C ASN A 91 4.28 3.74 19.86
N LYS A 92 4.11 4.80 20.67
CA LYS A 92 3.11 5.86 20.45
C LYS A 92 3.57 6.94 19.47
N SER A 93 4.88 7.07 19.25
CA SER A 93 5.49 8.15 18.46
C SER A 93 5.85 7.71 17.05
N TYR A 94 6.34 6.48 16.90
CA TYR A 94 6.77 5.94 15.61
C TYR A 94 5.82 4.85 15.11
N CYS A 95 5.81 4.68 13.79
CA CYS A 95 5.15 3.57 13.13
C CYS A 95 6.20 2.78 12.35
N ALA A 96 6.04 1.46 12.33
CA ALA A 96 6.90 0.57 11.60
C ALA A 96 6.38 0.36 10.16
N GLU A 97 7.30 0.39 9.21
CA GLU A 97 7.11 -0.02 7.82
C GLU A 97 7.90 -1.30 7.59
N ILE A 98 7.22 -2.37 7.18
CA ILE A 98 7.90 -3.63 6.81
C ILE A 98 8.62 -3.40 5.49
N ALA A 99 9.93 -3.64 5.47
CA ALA A 99 10.74 -3.49 4.27
C ALA A 99 10.33 -4.46 3.15
N HIS A 100 10.43 -4.02 1.89
CA HIS A 100 10.09 -4.87 0.74
C HIS A 100 10.97 -6.12 0.61
N ASN A 101 12.18 -6.13 1.18
CA ASN A 101 13.08 -7.30 1.11
C ASN A 101 12.68 -8.44 2.07
N VAL A 102 11.74 -8.22 3.00
CA VAL A 102 11.32 -9.27 3.93
C VAL A 102 10.45 -10.29 3.19
N SER A 103 11.00 -11.46 2.94
CA SER A 103 10.30 -12.57 2.25
C SER A 103 9.91 -13.69 3.20
N LYS A 104 10.80 -14.07 4.13
CA LYS A 104 10.64 -15.28 4.94
C LYS A 104 9.54 -15.16 5.99
N ASN A 105 9.55 -14.12 6.81
CA ASN A 105 8.72 -14.06 8.03
C ASN A 105 7.97 -12.73 8.25
N PRO A 106 7.18 -12.20 7.28
CA PRO A 106 6.36 -11.01 7.51
C PRO A 106 5.29 -11.22 8.59
N LYS A 107 4.73 -12.44 8.70
CA LYS A 107 3.74 -12.81 9.74
C LYS A 107 4.30 -12.65 11.15
N ALA A 108 5.51 -13.18 11.41
CA ALA A 108 6.15 -13.07 12.72
C ALA A 108 6.43 -11.61 13.13
N ILE A 109 6.74 -10.74 12.16
CA ILE A 109 6.92 -9.30 12.40
C ILE A 109 5.59 -8.66 12.82
N VAL A 110 4.50 -8.98 12.12
CA VAL A 110 3.17 -8.45 12.46
C VAL A 110 2.71 -8.97 13.82
N GLU A 111 2.86 -10.27 14.09
CA GLU A 111 2.52 -10.88 15.38
C GLU A 111 3.33 -10.25 16.53
N ARG A 112 4.65 -10.14 16.38
CA ARG A 112 5.50 -9.48 17.39
C ARG A 112 5.13 -8.01 17.56
N ALA A 113 4.84 -7.29 16.47
CA ALA A 113 4.39 -5.90 16.54
C ALA A 113 3.06 -5.79 17.30
N THR A 114 2.15 -6.76 17.15
CA THR A 114 0.88 -6.76 17.89
C THR A 114 1.08 -7.02 19.39
N GLN A 115 2.01 -7.90 19.75
CA GLN A 115 2.41 -8.15 21.15
C GLN A 115 3.00 -6.89 21.79
N LEU A 116 3.89 -6.20 21.08
CA LEU A 116 4.52 -4.94 21.52
C LEU A 116 3.60 -3.71 21.37
N ALA A 117 2.41 -3.91 20.82
CA ALA A 117 1.44 -2.86 20.50
C ALA A 117 2.04 -1.73 19.62
N ILE A 118 2.77 -2.08 18.57
CA ILE A 118 3.35 -1.14 17.60
C ILE A 118 2.43 -1.05 16.38
N ARG A 119 2.16 0.18 15.91
CA ARG A 119 1.39 0.39 14.67
C ARG A 119 2.25 0.14 13.44
N VAL A 120 1.85 -0.85 12.64
CA VAL A 120 2.43 -1.15 11.31
C VAL A 120 1.61 -0.46 10.22
N THR A 121 2.24 0.22 9.26
CA THR A 121 1.54 0.92 8.16
C THR A 121 1.08 -0.01 7.04
N ASN A 122 1.86 -1.07 6.77
CA ASN A 122 1.60 -2.08 5.75
C ASN A 122 1.38 -3.49 6.35
N PRO A 123 0.31 -3.72 7.14
CA PRO A 123 0.11 -4.99 7.85
C PRO A 123 -0.08 -6.20 6.91
N ASN A 124 -0.63 -5.97 5.72
CA ASN A 124 -0.90 -7.04 4.73
C ASN A 124 0.28 -7.29 3.77
N ALA A 125 1.47 -6.74 4.06
CA ALA A 125 2.62 -6.87 3.17
C ALA A 125 3.03 -8.35 3.00
N ARG A 126 2.82 -8.88 1.79
CA ARG A 126 3.23 -10.25 1.38
C ARG A 126 2.71 -11.38 2.26
N LEU A 127 1.61 -11.16 2.98
CA LEU A 127 0.90 -12.25 3.63
C LEU A 127 0.24 -13.10 2.55
N LEU A 128 0.79 -14.30 2.29
CA LEU A 128 0.17 -15.27 1.39
C LEU A 128 -1.17 -15.72 1.99
N SER A 129 -2.26 -15.49 1.26
CA SER A 129 -3.65 -15.76 1.64
C SER A 129 -4.02 -17.25 1.66
N LYS A 130 -3.09 -18.17 1.92
CA LYS A 130 -3.37 -19.61 1.97
C LYS A 130 -4.42 -19.99 3.02
N GLU A 131 -4.72 -19.09 3.97
CA GLU A 131 -5.78 -19.26 4.97
C GLU A 131 -7.19 -18.93 4.42
N ASN A 132 -7.30 -18.09 3.37
CA ASN A 132 -8.61 -17.66 2.84
C ASN A 132 -9.32 -18.76 2.03
N GLU A 133 -8.57 -19.64 1.36
CA GLU A 133 -9.13 -20.76 0.60
C GLU A 133 -9.70 -21.85 1.51
N LEU A 134 -9.07 -22.06 2.68
CA LEU A 134 -9.50 -23.07 3.65
C LEU A 134 -10.75 -22.63 4.44
N THR A 135 -10.91 -21.33 4.71
CA THR A 135 -12.14 -20.79 5.33
C THR A 135 -13.34 -20.80 4.39
N LEU A 136 -13.14 -20.53 3.09
CA LEU A 136 -14.22 -20.58 2.09
C LEU A 136 -14.64 -22.03 1.78
N CYS A 137 -13.69 -22.97 1.74
CA CYS A 137 -13.99 -24.40 1.61
C CYS A 137 -14.71 -24.97 2.84
N ALA A 138 -14.35 -24.55 4.05
CA ALA A 138 -15.02 -25.01 5.28
C ALA A 138 -16.50 -24.57 5.33
N CYS A 139 -16.81 -23.34 4.90
CA CYS A 139 -18.19 -22.85 4.80
C CYS A 139 -19.00 -23.58 3.72
N HIS A 140 -18.44 -23.82 2.53
CA HIS A 140 -19.17 -24.51 1.45
C HIS A 140 -19.46 -25.98 1.80
N ILE A 141 -18.53 -26.66 2.47
CA ILE A 141 -18.69 -28.06 2.91
C ILE A 141 -19.66 -28.17 4.09
N CYS A 142 -19.64 -27.24 5.05
CA CYS A 142 -20.61 -27.23 6.17
C CYS A 142 -22.03 -26.90 5.73
N VAL A 143 -22.22 -25.93 4.83
CA VAL A 143 -23.55 -25.56 4.30
C VAL A 143 -24.14 -26.69 3.44
N SER A 144 -23.32 -27.38 2.65
CA SER A 144 -23.81 -28.51 1.83
C SER A 144 -24.10 -29.78 2.66
N LYS A 145 -23.34 -30.06 3.74
CA LYS A 145 -23.66 -31.16 4.68
C LYS A 145 -24.95 -30.89 5.47
N THR A 146 -25.16 -29.65 5.93
CA THR A 146 -26.39 -29.27 6.66
C THR A 146 -27.63 -29.29 5.76
N ILE A 147 -27.54 -28.84 4.50
CA ILE A 147 -28.63 -28.94 3.51
C ILE A 147 -28.96 -30.40 3.19
N LYS A 148 -27.96 -31.29 3.02
CA LYS A 148 -28.20 -32.73 2.80
C LYS A 148 -28.86 -33.42 4.01
N LEU A 149 -28.50 -33.04 5.23
CA LEU A 149 -29.12 -33.56 6.45
C LEU A 149 -30.57 -33.08 6.61
N GLN A 150 -30.87 -31.83 6.27
CA GLN A 150 -32.24 -31.28 6.23
C GLN A 150 -33.11 -32.01 5.18
N LYS A 151 -32.57 -32.27 3.97
CA LYS A 151 -33.27 -33.01 2.90
C LYS A 151 -33.48 -34.50 3.21
N LYS A 152 -32.64 -35.13 4.04
CA LYS A 152 -32.87 -36.52 4.50
C LYS A 152 -33.93 -36.63 5.59
N LYS A 153 -34.12 -35.59 6.42
CA LYS A 153 -35.17 -35.55 7.46
C LYS A 153 -36.55 -35.21 6.91
N THR A 154 -36.62 -34.52 5.77
CA THR A 154 -37.86 -34.16 5.08
C THR A 154 -38.01 -35.05 3.84
N GLY A 155 -38.60 -36.22 4.00
CA GLY A 155 -38.87 -37.15 2.89
C GLY A 155 -39.88 -36.57 1.91
N VAL A 156 -39.44 -35.71 0.99
CA VAL A 156 -40.28 -35.15 -0.07
C VAL A 156 -39.64 -35.45 -1.42
N LEU A 157 -40.28 -36.38 -2.13
CA LEU A 157 -40.05 -36.70 -3.53
C LEU A 157 -40.39 -35.49 -4.42
N GLY A 158 -39.48 -35.18 -5.34
CA GLY A 158 -39.77 -34.66 -6.69
C GLY A 158 -40.26 -33.21 -6.83
N LEU A 159 -39.53 -32.41 -7.61
CA LEU A 159 -39.99 -31.79 -8.87
C LEU A 159 -38.85 -30.94 -9.44
N GLY A 160 -38.41 -31.28 -10.65
CA GLY A 160 -37.41 -30.51 -11.38
C GLY A 160 -37.95 -29.15 -11.83
N LYS A 161 -37.05 -28.16 -11.98
CA LYS A 161 -37.13 -27.11 -13.00
C LYS A 161 -35.83 -26.27 -13.04
N LYS A 162 -35.22 -26.31 -14.24
CA LYS A 162 -34.47 -25.26 -14.94
C LYS A 162 -33.20 -24.69 -14.28
N GLN A 163 -32.06 -25.09 -14.84
CA GLN A 163 -30.85 -24.27 -14.92
C GLN A 163 -31.21 -22.89 -15.49
N LYS A 164 -31.06 -21.83 -14.69
CA LYS A 164 -30.88 -20.48 -15.21
C LYS A 164 -29.43 -20.07 -14.98
N ARG A 165 -28.67 -19.99 -16.08
CA ARG A 165 -27.42 -19.23 -16.15
C ARG A 165 -27.77 -17.78 -15.79
N PHE A 166 -27.18 -17.25 -14.72
CA PHE A 166 -27.07 -15.81 -14.52
C PHE A 166 -25.64 -15.41 -14.84
N SER A 167 -25.44 -14.96 -16.07
CA SER A 167 -24.33 -14.09 -16.45
C SER A 167 -24.56 -12.72 -15.80
N LEU A 168 -23.63 -12.25 -14.98
CA LEU A 168 -23.55 -10.85 -14.59
C LEU A 168 -22.35 -10.22 -15.27
N THR A 169 -22.62 -9.70 -16.47
CA THR A 169 -21.88 -8.61 -17.10
C THR A 169 -22.37 -7.28 -16.52
N THR A 170 -21.44 -6.53 -15.94
CA THR A 170 -21.31 -5.06 -15.88
C THR A 170 -22.54 -4.18 -15.63
N PHE A 171 -22.47 -3.39 -14.55
CA PHE A 171 -22.40 -1.92 -14.61
C PHE A 171 -21.32 -1.44 -13.63
#